data_AF-A0A6P2SU08-F1
#
_entry.id   AF-A0A6P2SU08-F1
#
_cell.length_a   1.000
_cell.length_b   1.000
_cell.length_c   1.000
_cell.angle_alpha   90.00
_cell.angle_beta   90.00
_cell.angle_gamma   90.00
#
_symmetry.space_group_name_H-M   'P 1'
#
loop_
_entity.id
_entity.type
_entity.pdbx_description
1 polymer ?
#
loop_
_entity_poly.entity_id
_entity_poly.type
_entity_poly.pdbx_seq_one_letter_code
_entity_poly.pdbx_strand_id
1 'polypeptide(L)'
;MQKFTLSLLLLMSVAFGPAHASAEEIYRMIGAAQFEQGHDTHQLPFPVNPQAAAFLTFDDSAFALHYTGHSCNVKIDKKMNFYVDPVISHSFGSRDKFNAFLTAKFHAKGAALTDTYILGDVDAPLCSGLRSAMIYRSQDEMVLLDGSWAYAFARQTHAPANAEQSFDCSKAATNVEHLICKNPDLIKLDATVNRGYVAMMLTNSKEISYQDPVRLNQINWIKTVRNSCSDNACLMKAYNGRIAYIKGRIASTYPSYPEEDSNQEGD
;
A
#
# COMPACT_ATOMS: atom_id res chain seq x y z
N MET A 1 53.15 -64.32 8.89
CA MET A 1 52.64 -64.52 7.50
C MET A 1 51.18 -64.13 7.56
N GLN A 2 50.60 -63.16 6.85
CA GLN A 2 50.90 -62.53 5.56
C GLN A 2 50.14 -61.19 5.54
N LYS A 3 50.71 -60.15 4.92
CA LYS A 3 50.13 -58.80 4.79
C LYS A 3 48.93 -58.81 3.83
N PHE A 4 47.87 -58.04 4.14
CA PHE A 4 46.92 -57.56 3.13
C PHE A 4 46.66 -56.06 3.31
N THR A 5 47.16 -55.31 2.34
CA THR A 5 47.04 -53.88 2.16
C THR A 5 45.63 -53.57 1.64
N LEU A 6 44.89 -52.69 2.32
CA LEU A 6 43.56 -52.25 1.89
C LEU A 6 43.70 -51.01 1.00
N SER A 7 43.39 -51.15 -0.28
CA SER A 7 43.42 -50.06 -1.27
C SER A 7 42.25 -49.09 -1.06
N LEU A 8 42.60 -47.81 -1.06
CA LEU A 8 41.75 -46.63 -0.93
C LEU A 8 40.92 -46.42 -2.21
N LEU A 9 39.59 -46.50 -2.12
CA LEU A 9 38.65 -46.05 -3.16
C LEU A 9 38.16 -44.64 -2.80
N LEU A 10 38.64 -43.64 -3.55
CA LEU A 10 38.23 -42.25 -3.45
C LEU A 10 36.87 -42.08 -4.19
N LEU A 11 35.78 -41.94 -3.45
CA LEU A 11 34.49 -41.51 -3.99
C LEU A 11 34.50 -39.98 -4.13
N MET A 12 34.63 -39.48 -5.36
CA MET A 12 34.39 -38.08 -5.71
C MET A 12 32.89 -37.78 -5.57
N SER A 13 32.48 -37.29 -4.40
CA SER A 13 31.16 -36.68 -4.21
C SER A 13 31.13 -35.31 -4.87
N VAL A 14 30.48 -35.22 -6.03
CA VAL A 14 30.12 -33.95 -6.68
C VAL A 14 29.11 -33.26 -5.78
N ALA A 15 29.57 -32.27 -5.02
CA ALA A 15 28.70 -31.38 -4.27
C ALA A 15 28.00 -30.44 -5.27
N PHE A 16 26.79 -30.80 -5.68
CA PHE A 16 25.84 -29.81 -6.20
C PHE A 16 25.52 -28.86 -5.05
N GLY A 17 26.13 -27.68 -5.05
CA GLY A 17 25.74 -26.59 -4.18
C GLY A 17 24.27 -26.23 -4.44
N PRO A 18 23.52 -25.77 -3.42
CA PRO A 18 22.16 -25.32 -3.63
C PRO A 18 22.21 -24.13 -4.60
N ALA A 19 21.51 -24.24 -5.73
CA ALA A 19 21.17 -23.08 -6.52
C ALA A 19 20.45 -22.10 -5.57
N HIS A 20 21.07 -20.97 -5.28
CA HIS A 20 20.39 -19.86 -4.64
C HIS A 20 19.32 -19.39 -5.63
N ALA A 21 18.12 -19.95 -5.53
CA ALA A 21 16.94 -19.30 -6.09
C ALA A 21 16.84 -17.98 -5.34
N SER A 22 17.28 -16.89 -5.97
CA SER A 22 17.05 -15.54 -5.47
C SER A 22 15.56 -15.42 -5.22
N ALA A 23 15.16 -15.24 -3.96
CA ALA A 23 13.76 -15.01 -3.64
C ALA A 23 13.31 -13.76 -4.41
N GLU A 24 12.28 -13.93 -5.25
CA GLU A 24 11.72 -12.84 -6.05
C GLU A 24 11.34 -11.67 -5.11
N GLU A 25 11.93 -10.49 -5.35
CA GLU A 25 11.70 -9.35 -4.47
C GLU A 25 10.29 -8.78 -4.71
N ILE A 26 9.43 -8.85 -3.69
CA ILE A 26 8.06 -8.32 -3.73
C ILE A 26 8.05 -6.90 -3.16
N TYR A 27 7.56 -5.95 -3.93
CA TYR A 27 7.34 -4.57 -3.51
C TYR A 27 5.84 -4.26 -3.51
N ARG A 28 5.25 -4.03 -2.34
CA ARG A 28 3.81 -3.79 -2.20
C ARG A 28 3.49 -2.32 -2.21
N MET A 29 2.43 -1.92 -2.90
CA MET A 29 1.98 -0.53 -2.93
C MET A 29 1.53 -0.09 -1.53
N ILE A 30 2.07 1.04 -1.08
CA ILE A 30 1.80 1.65 0.23
C ILE A 30 1.10 3.00 0.15
N GLY A 31 1.05 3.61 -1.04
CA GLY A 31 0.41 4.90 -1.25
C GLY A 31 0.28 5.26 -2.72
N ALA A 32 -0.62 6.20 -2.97
CA ALA A 32 -0.87 6.81 -4.27
C ALA A 32 -1.21 8.29 -4.04
N ALA A 33 -0.57 9.22 -4.74
CA ALA A 33 -0.86 10.64 -4.61
C ALA A 33 -0.64 11.38 -5.93
N GLN A 34 -1.50 12.34 -6.22
CA GLN A 34 -1.35 13.21 -7.37
C GLN A 34 -0.24 14.24 -7.09
N PHE A 35 0.69 14.42 -8.03
CA PHE A 35 1.79 15.37 -7.90
C PHE A 35 1.64 16.61 -8.80
N GLU A 36 0.79 16.54 -9.82
CA GLU A 36 0.41 17.65 -10.68
C GLU A 36 -1.10 17.86 -10.67
N GLN A 37 -1.58 19.09 -10.90
CA GLN A 37 -3.01 19.33 -11.11
C GLN A 37 -3.38 18.92 -12.54
N GLY A 38 -3.64 17.63 -12.74
CA GLY A 38 -4.14 17.06 -13.99
C GLY A 38 -5.58 16.58 -13.89
N HIS A 39 -6.24 16.44 -15.04
CA HIS A 39 -7.55 15.80 -15.15
C HIS A 39 -7.47 14.27 -15.27
N ASP A 40 -6.25 13.74 -15.35
CA ASP A 40 -6.03 12.31 -15.54
C ASP A 40 -6.42 11.55 -14.27
N THR A 41 -7.28 10.56 -14.45
CA THR A 41 -7.70 9.66 -13.37
C THR A 41 -6.58 8.68 -13.07
N HIS A 42 -6.43 8.31 -11.79
CA HIS A 42 -5.48 7.27 -11.41
C HIS A 42 -5.85 5.96 -12.13
N GLN A 43 -4.91 5.36 -12.85
CA GLN A 43 -5.15 4.09 -13.56
C GLN A 43 -5.02 2.89 -12.62
N LEU A 44 -4.21 3.04 -11.56
CA LEU A 44 -4.08 2.02 -10.54
C LEU A 44 -5.06 2.27 -9.38
N PRO A 45 -5.67 1.22 -8.84
CA PRO A 45 -6.58 1.31 -7.71
C PRO A 45 -5.83 1.60 -6.40
N PHE A 46 -6.54 2.25 -5.49
CA PHE A 46 -5.97 2.68 -4.21
C PHE A 46 -5.75 1.51 -3.23
N PRO A 47 -4.57 1.42 -2.58
CA PRO A 47 -4.21 0.32 -1.69
C PRO A 47 -4.80 0.51 -0.29
N VAL A 48 -6.14 0.58 -0.16
CA VAL A 48 -6.79 0.82 1.14
C VAL A 48 -6.55 -0.34 2.11
N ASN A 49 -6.64 -1.58 1.63
CA ASN A 49 -6.26 -2.76 2.41
C ASN A 49 -4.94 -3.34 1.86
N PRO A 50 -3.84 -3.34 2.64
CA PRO A 50 -2.55 -3.85 2.18
C PRO A 50 -2.60 -5.27 1.62
N GLN A 51 -3.48 -6.14 2.14
CA GLN A 51 -3.60 -7.51 1.64
C GLN A 51 -4.05 -7.58 0.17
N ALA A 52 -4.88 -6.62 -0.26
CA ALA A 52 -5.38 -6.51 -1.62
C ALA A 52 -4.61 -5.48 -2.48
N ALA A 53 -3.66 -4.76 -1.88
CA ALA A 53 -2.85 -3.78 -2.58
C ALA A 53 -2.05 -4.44 -3.72
N ALA A 54 -1.90 -3.71 -4.82
CA ALA A 54 -1.05 -4.15 -5.91
C ALA A 54 0.39 -4.34 -5.44
N PHE A 55 1.10 -5.28 -6.03
CA PHE A 55 2.52 -5.48 -5.77
C PHE A 55 3.30 -5.66 -7.06
N LEU A 56 4.54 -5.19 -7.05
CA LEU A 56 5.50 -5.35 -8.12
C LEU A 56 6.42 -6.52 -7.77
N THR A 57 6.70 -7.35 -8.77
CA THR A 57 7.88 -8.21 -8.76
C THR A 57 8.84 -7.80 -9.87
N PHE A 58 10.11 -8.12 -9.68
CA PHE A 58 11.19 -7.62 -10.52
C PHE A 58 12.31 -8.64 -10.63
N ASP A 59 12.75 -8.89 -11.86
CA ASP A 59 13.82 -9.85 -12.18
C ASP A 59 14.89 -9.29 -13.13
N ASP A 60 15.27 -8.00 -12.99
CA ASP A 60 16.23 -7.28 -13.84
C ASP A 60 15.86 -7.16 -15.33
N SER A 61 14.90 -7.94 -15.83
CA SER A 61 14.50 -8.03 -17.24
C SER A 61 13.07 -7.54 -17.49
N ALA A 62 12.20 -7.69 -16.49
CA ALA A 62 10.82 -7.23 -16.53
C ALA A 62 10.34 -6.72 -15.18
N PHE A 63 9.35 -5.84 -15.22
CA PHE A 63 8.50 -5.52 -14.09
C PHE A 63 7.17 -6.25 -14.24
N ALA A 64 6.74 -6.93 -13.18
CA ALA A 64 5.43 -7.53 -13.14
C ALA A 64 4.56 -6.82 -12.10
N LEU A 65 3.49 -6.16 -12.52
CA LEU A 65 2.47 -5.63 -11.62
C LEU A 65 1.38 -6.66 -11.41
N HIS A 66 1.12 -7.01 -10.15
CA HIS A 66 0.10 -7.96 -9.75
C HIS A 66 -1.01 -7.24 -9.00
N TYR A 67 -2.25 -7.42 -9.43
CA TYR A 67 -3.43 -6.81 -8.82
C TYR A 67 -4.69 -7.69 -8.99
N THR A 68 -5.41 -7.95 -7.90
CA THR A 68 -6.68 -8.73 -7.87
C THR A 68 -6.66 -10.03 -8.67
N GLY A 69 -5.56 -10.79 -8.62
CA GLY A 69 -5.41 -12.06 -9.36
C GLY A 69 -5.07 -11.89 -10.85
N HIS A 70 -4.83 -10.67 -11.30
CA HIS A 70 -4.29 -10.36 -12.61
C HIS A 70 -2.81 -9.96 -12.48
N SER A 71 -2.01 -10.33 -13.48
CA SER A 71 -0.61 -9.96 -13.57
C SER A 71 -0.35 -9.32 -14.92
N CYS A 72 0.35 -8.20 -14.90
CA CYS A 72 0.81 -7.46 -16.05
C CYS A 72 2.34 -7.52 -16.07
N ASN A 73 2.92 -8.11 -17.11
CA ASN A 73 4.37 -8.14 -17.29
C ASN A 73 4.76 -7.09 -18.32
N VAL A 74 5.68 -6.20 -17.95
CA VAL A 74 6.20 -5.14 -18.80
C VAL A 74 7.71 -5.28 -18.90
N LYS A 75 8.20 -5.36 -20.14
CA LYS A 75 9.65 -5.39 -20.38
C LYS A 75 10.27 -4.04 -20.06
N ILE A 76 11.49 -4.08 -19.56
CA ILE A 76 12.30 -2.89 -19.35
C ILE A 76 12.86 -2.48 -20.72
N ASP A 77 12.47 -1.31 -21.20
CA ASP A 77 13.04 -0.76 -22.45
C ASP A 77 14.41 -0.14 -22.18
N LYS A 78 14.53 0.60 -21.07
CA LYS A 78 15.77 1.29 -20.72
C LYS A 78 16.03 1.30 -19.23
N LYS A 79 17.27 0.98 -18.85
CA LYS A 79 17.83 1.21 -17.51
C LYS A 79 18.79 2.39 -17.56
N MET A 80 18.66 3.33 -16.63
CA MET A 80 19.48 4.53 -16.55
C MET A 80 19.91 4.81 -15.11
N ASN A 81 21.08 5.42 -14.94
CA ASN A 81 21.46 6.03 -13.66
C ASN A 81 20.66 7.33 -13.48
N PHE A 82 20.18 7.59 -12.27
CA PHE A 82 19.22 8.65 -11.87
C PHE A 82 19.56 10.11 -12.27
N TYR A 83 20.67 10.39 -12.96
CA TYR A 83 21.34 11.70 -12.93
C TYR A 83 20.63 12.86 -13.67
N VAL A 84 19.73 12.63 -14.63
CA VAL A 84 18.92 13.70 -15.25
C VAL A 84 17.60 13.14 -15.77
N ASP A 85 16.64 12.99 -14.88
CA ASP A 85 15.30 12.55 -15.23
C ASP A 85 14.45 13.75 -15.72
N PRO A 86 14.04 13.78 -17.01
CA PRO A 86 13.24 14.87 -17.54
C PRO A 86 11.88 15.01 -16.86
N VAL A 87 11.29 13.92 -16.35
CA VAL A 87 10.00 13.96 -15.64
C VAL A 87 10.18 14.60 -14.28
N ILE A 88 11.22 14.23 -13.50
CA ILE A 88 11.49 14.94 -12.23
C ILE A 88 11.74 16.43 -12.48
N SER A 89 12.56 16.76 -13.49
CA SER A 89 12.87 18.14 -13.79
C SER A 89 11.65 18.93 -14.25
N HIS A 90 10.77 18.33 -15.06
CA HIS A 90 9.56 18.97 -15.55
C HIS A 90 8.51 19.14 -14.45
N SER A 91 8.18 18.03 -13.78
CA SER A 91 7.04 17.94 -12.85
C SER A 91 7.34 18.50 -11.47
N PHE A 92 8.56 18.29 -10.97
CA PHE A 92 8.95 18.73 -9.63
C PHE A 92 9.91 19.91 -9.66
N GLY A 93 10.59 20.18 -10.79
CA GLY A 93 11.57 21.26 -10.93
C GLY A 93 12.95 20.92 -10.35
N SER A 94 13.04 20.02 -9.38
CA SER A 94 14.31 19.52 -8.83
C SER A 94 14.14 18.18 -8.11
N ARG A 95 15.26 17.47 -7.94
CA ARG A 95 15.31 16.25 -7.12
C ARG A 95 14.92 16.51 -5.66
N ASP A 96 15.31 17.65 -5.10
CA ASP A 96 14.96 18.00 -3.72
C ASP A 96 13.45 18.18 -3.54
N LYS A 97 12.78 18.79 -4.51
CA LYS A 97 11.32 18.94 -4.50
C LYS A 97 10.61 17.59 -4.67
N PHE A 98 11.13 16.71 -5.52
CA PHE A 98 10.63 15.34 -5.63
C PHE A 98 10.79 14.57 -4.31
N ASN A 99 11.97 14.61 -3.70
CA ASN A 99 12.24 13.99 -2.41
C ASN A 99 11.33 14.55 -1.30
N ALA A 100 11.11 15.87 -1.30
CA ALA A 100 10.21 16.53 -0.36
C ALA A 100 8.76 16.07 -0.53
N PHE A 101 8.28 15.93 -1.78
CA PHE A 101 6.98 15.35 -2.09
C PHE A 101 6.84 13.92 -1.56
N LEU A 102 7.81 13.04 -1.86
CA LEU A 102 7.80 11.65 -1.41
C LEU A 102 7.83 11.53 0.12
N THR A 103 8.64 12.36 0.78
CA THR A 103 8.72 12.42 2.23
C THR A 103 7.38 12.85 2.82
N ALA A 104 6.78 13.91 2.28
CA ALA A 104 5.54 14.48 2.80
C ALA A 104 4.34 13.54 2.59
N LYS A 105 4.23 12.91 1.42
CA LYS A 105 3.09 12.07 1.04
C LYS A 105 3.20 10.64 1.54
N PHE A 106 4.41 10.06 1.53
CA PHE A 106 4.61 8.62 1.75
C PHE A 106 5.61 8.30 2.86
N HIS A 107 6.20 9.31 3.52
CA HIS A 107 7.33 9.11 4.45
C HIS A 107 8.49 8.31 3.82
N ALA A 108 8.60 8.32 2.49
CA ALA A 108 9.60 7.57 1.74
C ALA A 108 10.96 8.29 1.71
N LYS A 109 12.04 7.51 1.61
CA LYS A 109 13.42 8.00 1.53
C LYS A 109 13.84 8.21 0.07
N GLY A 110 13.26 9.21 -0.60
CA GLY A 110 13.51 9.48 -2.04
C GLY A 110 14.99 9.64 -2.43
N ALA A 111 15.85 10.08 -1.52
CA ALA A 111 17.30 10.16 -1.75
C ALA A 111 17.97 8.78 -1.98
N ALA A 112 17.36 7.69 -1.49
CA ALA A 112 17.86 6.33 -1.67
C ALA A 112 17.54 5.75 -3.06
N LEU A 113 16.68 6.40 -3.85
CA LEU A 113 16.35 5.97 -5.20
C LEU A 113 17.53 6.29 -6.14
N THR A 114 18.13 5.26 -6.73
CA THR A 114 19.36 5.37 -7.53
C THR A 114 19.22 4.83 -8.94
N ASP A 115 18.27 3.92 -9.14
CA ASP A 115 18.02 3.31 -10.44
C ASP A 115 16.74 3.90 -11.05
N THR A 116 16.79 4.22 -12.33
CA THR A 116 15.63 4.64 -13.12
C THR A 116 15.40 3.63 -14.24
N TYR A 117 14.15 3.17 -14.35
CA TYR A 117 13.70 2.25 -15.39
C TYR A 117 12.56 2.88 -16.17
N ILE A 118 12.64 2.79 -17.50
CA ILE A 118 11.55 3.15 -18.40
C ILE A 118 10.92 1.85 -18.87
N LEU A 119 9.62 1.72 -18.60
CA LEU A 119 8.83 0.60 -19.06
C LEU A 119 8.57 0.73 -20.56
N GLY A 120 8.67 -0.38 -21.28
CA GLY A 120 8.37 -0.44 -22.70
C GLY A 120 6.88 -0.26 -23.02
N ASP A 121 6.57 -0.28 -24.30
CA ASP A 121 5.19 -0.32 -24.78
C ASP A 121 4.49 -1.62 -24.33
N VAL A 122 3.20 -1.52 -23.98
CA VAL A 122 2.42 -2.65 -23.50
C VAL A 122 1.07 -2.71 -24.22
N ASP A 123 0.87 -3.76 -25.00
CA ASP A 123 -0.38 -4.01 -25.75
C ASP A 123 -1.45 -4.75 -24.92
N ALA A 124 -1.22 -4.93 -23.63
CA ALA A 124 -2.18 -5.56 -22.72
C ALA A 124 -3.07 -4.48 -22.03
N PRO A 125 -4.40 -4.58 -22.09
CA PRO A 125 -5.31 -3.59 -21.48
C PRO A 125 -5.07 -3.34 -19.98
N LEU A 126 -4.63 -4.36 -19.24
CA LEU A 126 -4.29 -4.25 -17.81
C LEU A 126 -3.00 -3.48 -17.54
N CYS A 127 -2.21 -3.22 -18.57
CA CYS A 127 -0.92 -2.55 -18.51
C CYS A 127 -0.94 -1.15 -19.11
N SER A 128 -2.11 -0.64 -19.52
CA SER A 128 -2.21 0.67 -20.17
C SER A 128 -1.62 1.79 -19.31
N GLY A 129 -1.79 1.72 -17.99
CA GLY A 129 -1.23 2.67 -17.02
C GLY A 129 0.23 2.45 -16.65
N LEU A 130 0.89 1.50 -17.31
CA LEU A 130 2.32 1.25 -17.17
C LEU A 130 3.08 1.57 -18.46
N ARG A 131 2.37 1.95 -19.53
CA ARG A 131 2.96 2.31 -20.82
C ARG A 131 3.88 3.51 -20.65
N SER A 132 5.18 3.33 -20.89
CA SER A 132 6.18 4.39 -20.72
C SER A 132 6.28 4.95 -19.30
N ALA A 133 5.75 4.23 -18.29
CA ALA A 133 5.85 4.66 -16.91
C ALA A 133 7.30 4.63 -16.44
N MET A 134 7.64 5.55 -15.54
CA MET A 134 8.97 5.65 -14.95
C MET A 134 8.98 5.02 -13.57
N ILE A 135 9.91 4.10 -13.35
CA ILE A 135 10.14 3.49 -12.04
C ILE A 135 11.48 3.95 -11.50
N TYR A 136 11.42 4.53 -10.31
CA TYR A 136 12.56 4.86 -9.49
C TYR A 136 12.70 3.80 -8.42
N ARG A 137 13.89 3.22 -8.27
CA ARG A 137 14.11 2.10 -7.35
C ARG A 137 15.31 2.32 -6.44
N SER A 138 15.16 1.78 -5.24
CA SER A 138 16.19 1.49 -4.26
C SER A 138 16.06 0.04 -3.77
N GLN A 139 16.87 -0.36 -2.80
CA GLN A 139 16.68 -1.62 -2.10
C GLN A 139 15.26 -1.67 -1.50
N ASP A 140 14.88 -0.75 -0.61
CA ASP A 140 13.66 -0.92 0.18
C ASP A 140 12.40 -0.28 -0.42
N GLU A 141 12.54 0.59 -1.42
CA GLU A 141 11.46 1.40 -1.93
C GLU A 141 11.48 1.48 -3.46
N MET A 142 10.29 1.52 -4.06
CA MET A 142 10.08 1.87 -5.46
C MET A 142 9.03 2.97 -5.56
N VAL A 143 9.19 3.85 -6.54
CA VAL A 143 8.18 4.84 -6.91
C VAL A 143 7.90 4.70 -8.38
N LEU A 144 6.63 4.53 -8.73
CA LEU A 144 6.15 4.55 -10.10
C LEU A 144 5.46 5.88 -10.38
N LEU A 145 5.86 6.55 -11.45
CA LEU A 145 5.17 7.73 -11.98
C LEU A 145 4.44 7.34 -13.27
N ASP A 146 3.14 7.58 -13.29
CA ASP A 146 2.26 7.41 -14.45
C ASP A 146 1.31 8.62 -14.54
N GLY A 147 1.34 9.33 -15.66
CA GLY A 147 0.64 10.61 -15.84
C GLY A 147 0.97 11.60 -14.71
N SER A 148 -0.07 12.12 -14.04
CA SER A 148 0.04 13.03 -12.90
C SER A 148 0.10 12.34 -11.53
N TRP A 149 0.27 11.01 -11.49
CA TRP A 149 0.18 10.19 -10.28
C TRP A 149 1.50 9.52 -9.90
N ALA A 150 1.79 9.57 -8.60
CA ALA A 150 2.89 8.84 -7.99
C ALA A 150 2.35 7.69 -7.14
N TYR A 151 2.87 6.49 -7.37
CA TYR A 151 2.56 5.29 -6.60
C TYR A 151 3.81 4.83 -5.86
N ALA A 152 3.73 4.79 -4.54
CA ALA A 152 4.84 4.37 -3.69
C ALA A 152 4.69 2.89 -3.34
N PHE A 153 5.79 2.15 -3.44
CA PHE A 153 5.87 0.74 -3.08
C PHE A 153 7.02 0.53 -2.09
N ALA A 154 6.81 -0.37 -1.13
CA ALA A 154 7.82 -0.77 -0.16
C ALA A 154 8.09 -2.26 -0.27
N ARG A 155 9.36 -2.65 -0.09
CA ARG A 155 9.79 -4.04 -0.03
C ARG A 155 9.03 -4.77 1.07
N GLN A 156 8.35 -5.85 0.70
CA GLN A 156 7.59 -6.66 1.63
C GLN A 156 8.52 -7.58 2.42
N THR A 157 8.81 -7.23 3.66
CA THR A 157 9.61 -8.03 4.60
C THR A 157 8.75 -8.90 5.52
N HIS A 158 7.45 -8.63 5.58
CA HIS A 158 6.49 -9.29 6.47
C HIS A 158 5.14 -9.46 5.76
N ALA A 159 4.29 -10.35 6.27
CA ALA A 159 2.92 -10.49 5.76
C ALA A 159 2.15 -9.17 5.90
N PRO A 160 1.40 -8.74 4.86
CA PRO A 160 0.63 -7.51 4.92
C PRO A 160 -0.50 -7.62 5.96
N ALA A 161 -0.64 -6.57 6.78
CA ALA A 161 -1.72 -6.47 7.74
C ALA A 161 -3.07 -6.29 7.03
N ASN A 162 -4.14 -6.87 7.59
CA ASN A 162 -5.50 -6.59 7.17
C ASN A 162 -5.95 -5.25 7.80
N ALA A 163 -6.19 -4.23 6.98
CA ALA A 163 -6.61 -2.91 7.48
C ALA A 163 -7.98 -2.92 8.20
N GLU A 164 -8.79 -3.97 8.03
CA GLU A 164 -10.06 -4.15 8.75
C GLU A 164 -9.86 -4.67 10.18
N GLN A 165 -8.63 -5.05 10.55
CA GLN A 165 -8.24 -5.48 11.89
C GLN A 165 -7.34 -4.39 12.48
N SER A 166 -7.59 -3.91 13.71
CA SER A 166 -6.78 -2.81 14.24
C SER A 166 -5.40 -3.29 14.67
N PHE A 167 -5.32 -4.30 15.53
CA PHE A 167 -4.07 -4.81 16.08
C PHE A 167 -4.22 -6.24 16.61
N ASP A 168 -3.08 -6.90 16.80
CA ASP A 168 -2.98 -8.25 17.36
C ASP A 168 -3.03 -8.17 18.89
N CYS A 169 -4.06 -8.77 19.50
CA CYS A 169 -4.22 -8.78 20.95
C CYS A 169 -3.07 -9.46 21.71
N SER A 170 -2.31 -10.36 21.06
CA SER A 170 -1.11 -10.95 21.67
C SER A 170 0.05 -9.94 21.80
N LYS A 171 -0.04 -8.82 21.08
CA LYS A 171 0.95 -7.73 21.06
C LYS A 171 0.45 -6.46 21.74
N ALA A 172 -0.69 -6.53 22.45
CA ALA A 172 -1.22 -5.40 23.20
C ALA A 172 -0.17 -4.89 24.20
N ALA A 173 0.13 -3.59 24.12
CA ALA A 173 1.17 -2.93 24.91
C ALA A 173 0.64 -1.77 25.75
N THR A 174 -0.54 -1.24 25.41
CA THR A 174 -1.15 -0.11 26.14
C THR A 174 -2.34 -0.54 26.98
N ASN A 175 -2.69 0.26 27.99
CA ASN A 175 -3.89 0.02 28.80
C ASN A 175 -5.15 -0.09 27.94
N VAL A 176 -5.32 0.81 26.97
CA VAL A 176 -6.47 0.80 26.05
C VAL A 176 -6.51 -0.47 25.20
N GLU A 177 -5.38 -0.92 24.67
CA GLU A 177 -5.31 -2.18 23.93
C GLU A 177 -5.68 -3.37 24.81
N HIS A 178 -5.22 -3.41 26.07
CA HIS A 178 -5.62 -4.46 27.00
C HIS A 178 -7.11 -4.42 27.36
N LEU A 179 -7.70 -3.23 27.53
CA LEU A 179 -9.14 -3.08 27.76
C LEU A 179 -9.94 -3.62 26.58
N ILE A 180 -9.55 -3.27 25.35
CA ILE A 180 -10.17 -3.78 24.12
C ILE A 180 -10.07 -5.31 24.08
N CYS A 181 -8.87 -5.87 24.25
CA CYS A 181 -8.64 -7.31 24.11
C CYS A 181 -9.28 -8.17 25.20
N LYS A 182 -9.57 -7.61 26.38
CA LYS A 182 -10.25 -8.32 27.47
C LYS A 182 -11.77 -8.26 27.38
N ASN A 183 -12.32 -7.49 26.44
CA ASN A 183 -13.76 -7.29 26.30
C ASN A 183 -14.24 -7.66 24.88
N PRO A 184 -15.00 -8.76 24.71
CA PRO A 184 -15.49 -9.20 23.41
C PRO A 184 -16.31 -8.16 22.63
N ASP A 185 -17.04 -7.29 23.32
CA ASP A 185 -17.84 -6.25 22.66
C ASP A 185 -16.95 -5.11 22.14
N LEU A 186 -15.89 -4.75 22.87
CA LEU A 186 -14.92 -3.77 22.39
C LEU A 186 -14.14 -4.28 21.18
N ILE A 187 -13.81 -5.58 21.13
CA ILE A 187 -13.20 -6.19 19.94
C ILE A 187 -14.10 -6.02 18.71
N LYS A 188 -15.40 -6.29 18.84
CA LYS A 188 -16.37 -6.14 17.74
C LYS A 188 -16.52 -4.68 17.30
N LEU A 189 -16.57 -3.76 18.25
CA LEU A 189 -16.69 -2.33 17.98
C LEU A 189 -15.43 -1.79 17.28
N ASP A 190 -14.25 -2.21 17.71
CA ASP A 190 -12.99 -1.84 17.08
C ASP A 190 -12.93 -2.33 15.62
N ALA A 191 -13.23 -3.62 15.39
CA ALA A 191 -13.32 -4.19 14.03
C ALA A 191 -14.36 -3.47 13.16
N THR A 192 -15.46 -3.00 13.76
CA THR A 192 -16.50 -2.23 13.04
C THR A 192 -16.00 -0.85 12.65
N VAL A 193 -15.25 -0.17 13.53
CA VAL A 193 -14.61 1.12 13.19
C VAL A 193 -13.57 0.95 12.09
N ASN A 194 -12.76 -0.10 12.11
CA ASN A 194 -11.74 -0.31 11.07
C ASN A 194 -12.36 -0.60 9.70
N ARG A 195 -13.36 -1.47 9.62
CA ARG A 195 -14.13 -1.71 8.37
C ARG A 195 -14.78 -0.43 7.87
N GLY A 196 -15.36 0.35 8.78
CA GLY A 196 -15.95 1.65 8.47
C GLY A 196 -14.93 2.67 7.96
N TYR A 197 -13.72 2.69 8.53
CA TYR A 197 -12.61 3.51 8.07
C TYR A 197 -12.15 3.10 6.66
N VAL A 198 -11.99 1.80 6.39
CA VAL A 198 -11.69 1.28 5.04
C VAL A 198 -12.74 1.74 4.04
N ALA A 199 -14.03 1.63 4.38
CA ALA A 199 -15.11 2.12 3.51
C ALA A 199 -15.03 3.63 3.27
N MET A 200 -14.78 4.44 4.31
CA MET A 200 -14.58 5.89 4.16
C MET A 200 -13.39 6.24 3.26
N MET A 201 -12.28 5.52 3.37
CA MET A 201 -11.12 5.73 2.48
C MET A 201 -11.52 5.48 1.03
N LEU A 202 -12.30 4.43 0.75
CA LEU A 202 -12.76 4.11 -0.61
C LEU A 202 -13.72 5.16 -1.19
N THR A 203 -14.59 5.74 -0.36
CA THR A 203 -15.63 6.67 -0.84
C THR A 203 -15.23 8.14 -0.79
N ASN A 204 -14.35 8.54 0.14
CA ASN A 204 -14.09 9.94 0.44
C ASN A 204 -12.65 10.40 0.21
N SER A 205 -11.69 9.48 0.09
CA SER A 205 -10.29 9.85 -0.17
C SER A 205 -10.06 10.10 -1.65
N LYS A 206 -9.21 11.09 -1.94
CA LYS A 206 -8.74 11.40 -3.30
C LYS A 206 -7.33 10.89 -3.55
N GLU A 207 -6.65 10.42 -2.51
CA GLU A 207 -5.31 9.88 -2.53
C GLU A 207 -5.11 8.95 -1.32
N ILE A 208 -4.07 8.11 -1.35
CA ILE A 208 -3.62 7.33 -0.20
C ILE A 208 -2.24 7.83 0.19
N SER A 209 -2.20 8.76 1.14
CA SER A 209 -0.99 9.41 1.63
C SER A 209 -1.06 9.65 3.14
N TYR A 210 0.03 10.09 3.76
CA TYR A 210 0.04 10.56 5.15
C TYR A 210 -0.67 11.90 5.34
N GLN A 211 -0.99 12.60 4.25
CA GLN A 211 -1.71 13.88 4.26
C GLN A 211 -3.19 13.72 3.92
N ASP A 212 -3.65 12.50 3.59
CA ASP A 212 -5.06 12.25 3.30
C ASP A 212 -5.94 12.66 4.50
N PRO A 213 -6.97 13.52 4.29
CA PRO A 213 -7.80 14.02 5.38
C PRO A 213 -8.56 12.94 6.14
N VAL A 214 -8.97 11.86 5.47
CA VAL A 214 -9.70 10.75 6.09
C VAL A 214 -8.75 9.99 7.03
N ARG A 215 -7.53 9.69 6.56
CA ARG A 215 -6.46 9.08 7.37
C ARG A 215 -6.08 9.94 8.57
N LEU A 216 -5.83 11.23 8.36
CA LEU A 216 -5.47 12.16 9.44
C LEU A 216 -6.58 12.26 10.49
N ASN A 217 -7.84 12.31 10.07
CA ASN A 217 -8.98 12.32 10.97
C ASN A 217 -9.05 11.04 11.82
N GLN A 218 -8.85 9.86 11.22
CA GLN A 218 -8.82 8.58 11.94
C GLN A 218 -7.66 8.52 12.95
N ILE A 219 -6.45 8.91 12.54
CA ILE A 219 -5.27 8.95 13.43
C ILE A 219 -5.53 9.90 14.60
N ASN A 220 -6.08 11.08 14.34
CA ASN A 220 -6.38 12.06 15.39
C ASN A 220 -7.44 11.51 16.36
N TRP A 221 -8.52 10.90 15.85
CA TRP A 221 -9.53 10.27 16.71
C TRP A 221 -8.95 9.16 17.59
N ILE A 222 -8.08 8.29 17.03
CA ILE A 222 -7.38 7.26 17.81
C ILE A 222 -6.58 7.91 18.94
N LYS A 223 -5.76 8.92 18.63
CA LYS A 223 -4.86 9.55 19.61
C LYS A 223 -5.58 10.31 20.71
N THR A 224 -6.60 11.08 20.35
CA THR A 224 -7.22 12.08 21.24
C THR A 224 -8.50 11.62 21.89
N VAL A 225 -9.22 10.66 21.29
CA VAL A 225 -10.52 10.18 21.79
C VAL A 225 -10.44 8.73 22.26
N ARG A 226 -9.93 7.81 21.44
CA ARG A 226 -9.85 6.39 21.84
C ARG A 226 -8.80 6.19 22.94
N ASN A 227 -7.59 6.68 22.70
CA ASN A 227 -6.45 6.46 23.59
C ASN A 227 -6.49 7.31 24.86
N SER A 228 -7.43 8.26 24.99
CA SER A 228 -7.65 9.02 26.23
C SER A 228 -8.58 8.29 27.22
N CYS A 229 -9.20 7.18 26.82
CA CYS A 229 -10.03 6.38 27.70
C CYS A 229 -9.22 5.57 28.73
N SER A 230 -9.72 5.51 29.95
CA SER A 230 -9.14 4.74 31.06
C SER A 230 -9.92 3.46 31.41
N ASP A 231 -11.12 3.27 30.87
CA ASP A 231 -12.00 2.14 31.17
C ASP A 231 -12.86 1.69 29.97
N ASN A 232 -13.61 0.59 30.17
CA ASN A 232 -14.48 0.01 29.14
C ASN A 232 -15.65 0.93 28.78
N ALA A 233 -16.25 1.64 29.74
CA ALA A 233 -17.43 2.47 29.51
C ALA A 233 -17.10 3.65 28.59
N CYS A 234 -15.94 4.28 28.80
CA CYS A 234 -15.41 5.30 27.92
C CYS A 234 -15.19 4.76 26.50
N LEU A 235 -14.55 3.60 26.35
CA LEU A 235 -14.29 3.00 25.03
C LEU A 235 -15.59 2.66 24.29
N MET A 236 -16.58 2.08 24.97
CA MET A 236 -17.88 1.80 24.38
C MET A 236 -18.53 3.08 23.83
N LYS A 237 -18.48 4.19 24.59
CA LYS A 237 -19.00 5.48 24.14
C LYS A 237 -18.20 6.03 22.95
N ALA A 238 -16.87 5.99 23.02
CA ALA A 238 -15.98 6.48 21.96
C ALA A 238 -16.21 5.74 20.64
N TYR A 239 -16.27 4.41 20.67
CA TYR A 239 -16.51 3.59 19.49
C TYR A 239 -17.90 3.82 18.89
N ASN A 240 -18.96 3.83 19.70
CA ASN A 240 -20.31 4.09 19.18
C ASN A 240 -20.42 5.47 18.52
N GLY A 241 -19.83 6.50 19.12
CA GLY A 241 -19.76 7.83 18.52
C GLY A 241 -18.99 7.83 17.19
N ARG A 242 -17.89 7.09 17.10
CA ARG A 242 -17.11 6.96 15.86
C ARG A 242 -17.88 6.23 14.77
N ILE A 243 -18.59 5.16 15.11
CA ILE A 243 -19.43 4.40 14.17
C ILE A 243 -20.54 5.31 13.61
N ALA A 244 -21.20 6.11 14.46
CA ALA A 244 -22.22 7.06 14.01
C ALA A 244 -21.63 8.11 13.04
N TYR A 245 -20.47 8.68 13.37
CA TYR A 245 -19.74 9.60 12.48
C TYR A 245 -19.43 8.96 11.12
N ILE A 246 -18.87 7.75 11.11
CA ILE A 246 -18.52 7.01 9.89
C ILE A 246 -19.76 6.77 9.03
N LYS A 247 -20.85 6.29 9.62
CA LYS A 247 -22.12 6.06 8.91
C LYS A 247 -22.64 7.33 8.24
N GLY A 248 -22.62 8.46 8.94
CA GLY A 248 -23.03 9.75 8.38
C GLY A 248 -22.17 10.17 7.19
N ARG A 249 -20.86 9.95 7.24
CA ARG A 249 -19.94 10.26 6.15
C ARG A 249 -20.19 9.40 4.91
N ILE A 250 -20.34 8.09 5.08
CA ILE A 250 -20.56 7.17 3.96
C ILE A 250 -21.94 7.41 3.32
N ALA A 251 -23.00 7.59 4.13
CA ALA A 251 -24.35 7.84 3.63
C ALA A 251 -24.44 9.12 2.79
N SER A 252 -23.71 10.19 3.18
CA SER A 252 -23.66 11.45 2.42
C SER A 252 -22.96 11.36 1.06
N THR A 253 -22.26 10.25 0.78
CA THR A 253 -21.48 10.05 -0.45
C THR A 253 -22.20 9.14 -1.45
N TYR A 254 -23.21 8.39 -0.99
CA TYR A 254 -24.18 7.73 -1.87
C TYR A 254 -25.11 8.81 -2.43
N PRO A 255 -25.45 8.83 -3.73
CA PRO A 255 -26.39 9.83 -4.22
C PRO A 255 -27.68 9.69 -3.43
N SER A 256 -28.04 10.75 -2.70
CA SER A 256 -29.39 10.94 -2.20
C SER A 256 -30.29 10.82 -3.42
N TYR A 257 -31.04 9.73 -3.50
CA TYR A 257 -32.16 9.64 -4.43
C TYR A 257 -32.99 10.91 -4.19
N PRO A 258 -33.38 11.66 -5.23
CA PRO A 258 -34.31 12.76 -5.02
C PRO A 258 -35.52 12.19 -4.29
N GLU A 259 -35.95 12.87 -3.22
CA GLU A 259 -37.20 12.54 -2.54
C GLU A 259 -38.27 12.44 -3.63
N GLU A 260 -38.95 11.29 -3.71
CA GLU A 260 -40.10 11.16 -4.58
C GLU A 260 -41.08 12.26 -4.18
N ASP A 261 -41.31 13.20 -5.09
CA ASP A 261 -42.33 14.24 -4.95
C ASP A 261 -43.65 13.54 -4.61
N SER A 262 -44.00 13.56 -3.34
CA SER A 262 -45.33 13.21 -2.85
C SER A 262 -46.28 14.33 -3.23
N ASN A 263 -46.58 14.47 -4.53
CA ASN A 263 -47.64 15.33 -5.05
C ASN A 263 -48.04 14.86 -6.46
N GLN A 264 -48.81 13.77 -6.50
CA GLN A 264 -49.78 13.50 -7.57
C GLN A 264 -50.84 12.54 -7.02
N GLU A 265 -51.61 13.04 -6.05
CA GLU A 265 -52.97 12.57 -5.86
C GLU A 265 -53.79 13.20 -6.99
N GLY A 266 -54.30 12.33 -7.87
CA GLY A 266 -55.26 12.72 -8.88
C GLY A 266 -56.61 13.04 -8.26
N ASP A 267 -57.21 14.12 -8.74
CA ASP A 267 -58.57 14.16 -9.31
C ASP A 267 -58.67 15.35 -10.27
#